data_AF-A0A4R6SVD6-F1
#
_entry.id   AF-A0A4R6SVD6-F1
#
_cell.length_a   1.000
_cell.length_b   1.000
_cell.length_c   1.000
_cell.angle_alpha   90.00
_cell.angle_beta   90.00
_cell.angle_gamma   90.00
#
_symmetry.space_group_name_H-M   'P 1'
#
loop_
_entity.id
_entity.type
_entity.pdbx_description
1 polymer ?
#
loop_
_entity_poly.entity_id
_entity_poly.type
_entity_poly.pdbx_seq_one_letter_code
_entity_poly.pdbx_strand_id
1 'polypeptide(L)'
;MTKKIIPIIISLTIIFTGVNAQPFTLKSTGQAKSFQLKIYYGTQGKGAFVQYMGQSGIILLKIKSKVSSQMGHSARTTYVWNEIIEGKINGSYDLTEQDGQPLSAWYRRKKDGREFQLESKDLADSEMDKYLLHGALISFYHTYNDQLIISYPGNKKETMQLPDFDHPDPLRRGTIADYNFDGYDDVAFSIPDAGMGVYRIFSIFLYDPTAKRFKKLAEPNDSRANCSGLCDVTIDSKNTLLMSACRGAATWWKDTYRFSKGNKLIWVSSTKQE
;
A
#
# COMPACT_ATOMS: atom_id res chain seq x y z
N MET A 1 -20.64 -56.47 6.22
CA MET A 1 -19.62 -55.69 5.46
C MET A 1 -20.19 -54.31 5.18
N THR A 2 -19.82 -53.31 5.96
CA THR A 2 -20.15 -51.90 5.71
C THR A 2 -18.96 -51.06 6.16
N LYS A 3 -18.11 -50.67 5.21
CA LYS A 3 -16.96 -49.79 5.47
C LYS A 3 -17.48 -48.36 5.67
N LYS A 4 -17.32 -47.83 6.88
CA LYS A 4 -17.52 -46.40 7.17
C LYS A 4 -16.42 -45.60 6.47
N ILE A 5 -16.81 -44.69 5.60
CA ILE A 5 -15.91 -43.70 4.99
C ILE A 5 -15.89 -42.50 5.94
N ILE A 6 -14.74 -42.24 6.54
CA ILE A 6 -14.48 -41.04 7.34
C ILE A 6 -14.17 -39.91 6.35
N PRO A 7 -14.86 -38.75 6.39
CA PRO A 7 -14.49 -37.62 5.55
C PRO A 7 -13.20 -37.01 6.10
N ILE A 8 -12.13 -37.10 5.31
CA ILE A 8 -10.89 -36.37 5.56
C ILE A 8 -11.19 -34.89 5.34
N ILE A 9 -11.30 -34.14 6.43
CA ILE A 9 -11.30 -32.68 6.39
C ILE A 9 -9.88 -32.27 6.02
N ILE A 10 -9.67 -31.94 4.74
CA ILE A 10 -8.46 -31.30 4.27
C ILE A 10 -8.52 -29.85 4.77
N SER A 11 -7.94 -29.60 5.95
CA SER A 11 -7.58 -28.25 6.36
C SER A 11 -6.52 -27.75 5.38
N LEU A 12 -6.96 -26.95 4.42
CA LEU A 12 -6.08 -26.20 3.54
C LEU A 12 -5.49 -25.05 4.36
N THR A 13 -4.44 -25.34 5.13
CA THR A 13 -3.63 -24.32 5.78
C THR A 13 -2.92 -23.55 4.67
N ILE A 14 -3.51 -22.44 4.24
CA ILE A 14 -2.82 -21.47 3.39
C ILE A 14 -1.69 -20.91 4.26
N ILE A 15 -0.50 -21.48 4.10
CA ILE A 15 0.72 -20.90 4.63
C ILE A 15 0.91 -19.60 3.83
N PHE A 16 0.48 -18.48 4.41
CA PHE A 16 0.86 -17.16 3.92
C PHE A 16 2.36 -17.04 4.13
N THR A 17 3.13 -17.37 3.09
CA THR A 17 4.54 -16.96 3.03
C THR A 17 4.56 -15.45 3.08
N GLY A 18 5.26 -14.91 4.08
CA GLY A 18 5.33 -13.49 4.36
C GLY A 18 5.53 -12.69 3.08
N VAL A 19 4.55 -11.83 2.79
CA VAL A 19 4.74 -10.76 1.82
C VAL A 19 5.79 -9.87 2.47
N ASN A 20 7.06 -10.01 2.07
CA ASN A 20 8.12 -9.17 2.62
C ASN A 20 7.77 -7.74 2.26
N ALA A 21 7.47 -6.98 3.30
CA ALA A 21 7.09 -5.59 3.18
C ALA A 21 8.35 -4.79 2.87
N GLN A 22 8.18 -3.85 1.96
CA GLN A 22 9.11 -2.77 1.73
C GLN A 22 9.45 -2.01 3.03
N PRO A 23 10.55 -1.26 3.06
CA PRO A 23 11.49 -0.98 1.96
C PRO A 23 12.45 -2.13 1.62
N PHE A 24 12.98 -2.10 0.39
CA PHE A 24 14.12 -2.95 0.02
C PHE A 24 15.43 -2.20 0.16
N THR A 25 16.39 -2.80 0.85
CA THR A 25 17.77 -2.31 0.90
C THR A 25 18.56 -2.91 -0.24
N LEU A 26 19.05 -2.06 -1.15
CA LEU A 26 19.75 -2.43 -2.36
C LEU A 26 21.20 -1.94 -2.32
N LYS A 27 22.15 -2.76 -2.79
CA LYS A 27 23.57 -2.43 -2.91
C LYS A 27 24.02 -2.50 -4.36
N SER A 28 24.74 -1.48 -4.83
CA SER A 28 25.36 -1.52 -6.17
C SER A 28 26.52 -2.51 -6.22
N THR A 29 26.57 -3.34 -7.25
CA THR A 29 27.66 -4.30 -7.48
C THR A 29 28.46 -4.00 -8.76
N GLY A 30 29.61 -4.67 -8.93
CA GLY A 30 30.46 -4.52 -10.11
C GLY A 30 31.32 -3.25 -10.19
N GLN A 31 31.43 -2.46 -9.13
CA GLN A 31 32.26 -1.24 -9.09
C GLN A 31 33.22 -1.20 -7.91
N ALA A 32 34.35 -0.50 -8.06
CA ALA A 32 35.35 -0.31 -7.01
C ALA A 32 34.79 0.37 -5.75
N LYS A 33 33.81 1.27 -5.91
CA LYS A 33 33.10 1.90 -4.79
C LYS A 33 31.59 1.63 -4.90
N SER A 34 31.10 0.69 -4.10
CA SER A 34 29.67 0.42 -3.99
C SER A 34 28.94 1.52 -3.20
N PHE A 35 27.69 1.79 -3.54
CA PHE A 35 26.74 2.52 -2.72
C PHE A 35 25.57 1.63 -2.30
N GLN A 36 24.83 2.08 -1.30
CA GLN A 36 23.62 1.42 -0.81
C GLN A 36 22.48 2.42 -0.75
N LEU A 37 21.27 1.95 -1.01
CA LEU A 37 20.05 2.75 -0.91
C LEU A 37 18.89 1.90 -0.43
N LYS A 38 17.86 2.55 0.09
CA LYS A 38 16.54 1.97 0.31
C LYS A 38 15.59 2.49 -0.75
N ILE A 39 14.77 1.61 -1.30
CA ILE A 39 13.67 1.98 -2.19
C ILE A 39 12.34 1.72 -1.49
N TYR A 40 11.46 2.72 -1.53
CA TYR A 40 10.12 2.71 -0.96
C TYR A 40 9.12 3.00 -2.08
N TYR A 41 7.95 2.37 -2.08
CA TYR A 41 6.85 2.61 -3.04
C TYR A 41 5.51 1.97 -2.59
N GLY A 42 4.41 2.70 -2.71
CA GLY A 42 3.08 2.15 -2.44
C GLY A 42 2.48 1.37 -3.63
N THR A 43 1.16 1.22 -3.56
CA THR A 43 0.35 0.51 -4.57
C THR A 43 0.66 0.96 -5.99
N GLN A 44 0.85 -0.01 -6.89
CA GLN A 44 1.17 0.24 -8.31
C GLN A 44 2.50 1.01 -8.55
N GLY A 45 3.40 1.06 -7.56
CA GLY A 45 4.65 1.83 -7.66
C GLY A 45 4.48 3.33 -7.42
N LYS A 46 3.32 3.77 -6.90
CA LYS A 46 3.06 5.17 -6.54
C LYS A 46 3.79 5.55 -5.26
N GLY A 47 3.90 6.84 -4.99
CA GLY A 47 4.51 7.34 -3.75
C GLY A 47 5.98 6.96 -3.57
N ALA A 48 6.68 6.64 -4.67
CA ALA A 48 7.99 6.03 -4.63
C ALA A 48 9.11 7.05 -4.38
N PHE A 49 10.14 6.62 -3.65
CA PHE A 49 11.37 7.39 -3.49
C PHE A 49 12.54 6.47 -3.13
N VAL A 50 13.76 6.98 -3.29
CA VAL A 50 14.98 6.33 -2.82
C VAL A 50 15.65 7.16 -1.72
N GLN A 51 16.27 6.49 -0.77
CA GLN A 51 17.11 7.10 0.25
C GLN A 51 18.49 6.42 0.24
N TYR A 52 19.53 7.17 -0.10
CA TYR A 52 20.90 6.68 -0.08
C TYR A 52 21.41 6.54 1.36
N MET A 53 22.01 5.41 1.69
CA MET A 53 22.58 5.20 3.03
C MET A 53 23.71 6.19 3.30
N GLY A 54 23.69 6.82 4.48
CA GLY A 54 24.61 7.90 4.84
C GLY A 54 24.19 9.29 4.34
N GLN A 55 23.03 9.42 3.69
CA GLN A 55 22.45 10.70 3.29
C GLN A 55 21.09 10.90 3.96
N SER A 56 20.82 12.13 4.39
CA SER A 56 19.51 12.51 4.97
C SER A 56 18.44 12.78 3.91
N GLY A 57 18.85 13.08 2.68
CA GLY A 57 17.95 13.39 1.57
C GLY A 57 17.22 12.16 1.01
N ILE A 58 16.02 12.41 0.50
CA ILE A 58 15.24 11.47 -0.31
C ILE A 58 15.16 11.99 -1.74
N ILE A 59 15.08 11.09 -2.73
CA ILE A 59 14.91 11.44 -4.13
C ILE A 59 13.61 10.85 -4.64
N LEU A 60 12.71 11.73 -5.12
CA LEU A 60 11.40 11.34 -5.64
C LEU A 60 11.57 10.44 -6.88
N LEU A 61 10.78 9.37 -6.90
CA LEU A 61 10.64 8.49 -8.04
C LEU A 61 9.23 8.63 -8.63
N LYS A 62 9.15 8.90 -9.95
CA LYS A 62 7.88 8.91 -10.69
C LYS A 62 7.75 7.63 -11.50
N ILE A 63 6.67 6.88 -11.27
CA ILE A 63 6.41 5.65 -12.02
C ILE A 63 6.33 5.97 -13.52
N LYS A 64 7.09 5.22 -14.32
CA LYS A 64 7.12 5.28 -15.78
C LYS A 64 6.30 4.15 -16.37
N SER A 65 6.48 2.94 -15.85
CA SER A 65 5.74 1.76 -16.27
C SER A 65 5.69 0.72 -15.15
N LYS A 66 4.61 -0.06 -15.15
CA LYS A 66 4.46 -1.26 -14.36
C LYS A 66 3.99 -2.37 -15.30
N VAL A 67 4.67 -3.51 -15.28
CA VAL A 67 4.28 -4.69 -16.03
C VAL A 67 4.14 -5.84 -15.05
N SER A 68 2.98 -6.49 -15.03
CA SER A 68 2.74 -7.68 -14.21
C SER A 68 2.44 -8.87 -15.13
N SER A 69 3.03 -10.01 -14.81
CA SER A 69 2.82 -11.27 -15.52
C SER A 69 2.58 -12.38 -14.50
N GLN A 70 1.57 -13.21 -14.74
CA GLN A 70 1.33 -14.44 -13.98
C GLN A 70 2.17 -15.57 -14.58
N MET A 71 2.93 -16.26 -13.73
CA MET A 71 3.71 -17.46 -14.10
C MET A 71 3.30 -18.60 -13.17
N GLY A 72 2.28 -19.36 -13.58
CA GLY A 72 1.70 -20.41 -12.75
C GLY A 72 1.04 -19.82 -11.49
N HIS A 73 1.55 -20.19 -10.32
CA HIS A 73 1.08 -19.66 -9.02
C HIS A 73 1.87 -18.42 -8.55
N SER A 74 2.92 -18.02 -9.25
CA SER A 74 3.74 -16.88 -8.89
C SER A 74 3.40 -15.65 -9.73
N ALA A 75 3.40 -14.49 -9.09
CA ALA A 75 3.24 -13.21 -9.77
C ALA A 75 4.60 -12.53 -9.89
N ARG A 76 5.04 -12.24 -11.13
CA ARG A 76 6.19 -11.36 -11.38
C ARG A 76 5.68 -9.97 -11.73
N THR A 77 6.25 -8.95 -11.09
CA THR A 77 5.97 -7.55 -11.41
C THR A 77 7.26 -6.77 -11.58
N THR A 78 7.37 -6.03 -12.68
CA THR A 78 8.47 -5.10 -12.95
C THR A 78 7.96 -3.68 -12.87
N TYR A 79 8.64 -2.86 -12.07
CA TYR A 79 8.41 -1.43 -11.95
C TYR A 79 9.60 -0.68 -12.55
N VAL A 80 9.30 0.36 -13.33
CA VAL A 80 10.31 1.29 -13.81
C VAL A 80 9.94 2.69 -13.36
N TRP A 81 10.86 3.36 -12.69
CA TRP A 81 10.70 4.74 -12.24
C TRP A 81 11.70 5.68 -12.90
N ASN A 82 11.29 6.94 -13.07
CA ASN A 82 12.20 8.05 -13.34
C ASN A 82 12.61 8.69 -12.01
N GLU A 83 13.91 8.87 -11.82
CA GLU A 83 14.49 9.68 -10.74
C GLU A 83 14.29 11.16 -11.05
N ILE A 84 13.61 11.89 -10.16
CA ILE A 84 13.29 13.31 -10.35
C ILE A 84 14.10 14.16 -9.37
N ILE A 85 14.95 15.02 -9.90
CA ILE A 85 15.72 16.03 -9.15
C ILE A 85 15.40 17.39 -9.77
N GLU A 86 14.92 18.33 -8.95
CA GLU A 86 14.54 19.69 -9.40
C GLU A 86 13.57 19.69 -10.61
N GLY A 87 12.63 18.75 -10.61
CA GLY A 87 11.65 18.59 -11.70
C GLY A 87 12.19 17.96 -12.99
N LYS A 88 13.49 17.62 -13.05
CA LYS A 88 14.12 17.00 -14.22
C LYS A 88 14.38 15.52 -13.96
N ILE A 89 14.22 14.71 -15.02
CA ILE A 89 14.63 13.31 -14.99
C ILE A 89 16.17 13.27 -14.93
N ASN A 90 16.71 12.60 -13.92
CA ASN A 90 18.16 12.48 -13.67
C ASN A 90 18.69 11.02 -13.69
N GLY A 91 17.77 10.06 -13.76
CA GLY A 91 18.07 8.64 -13.90
C GLY A 91 16.80 7.81 -14.00
N SER A 92 16.96 6.49 -14.04
CA SER A 92 15.85 5.54 -14.00
C SER A 92 16.20 4.35 -13.11
N TYR A 93 15.22 3.84 -12.38
CA TYR A 93 15.31 2.63 -11.59
C TYR A 93 14.40 1.56 -12.19
N ASP A 94 14.85 0.32 -12.13
CA ASP A 94 14.02 -0.86 -12.37
C ASP A 94 14.10 -1.76 -11.15
N LEU A 95 12.94 -2.30 -10.78
CA LEU A 95 12.81 -3.34 -9.78
C LEU A 95 11.85 -4.39 -10.31
N THR A 96 12.34 -5.61 -10.47
CA THR A 96 11.52 -6.76 -10.74
C THR A 96 11.39 -7.57 -9.47
N GLU A 97 10.14 -7.86 -9.10
CA GLU A 97 9.77 -8.67 -7.96
C GLU A 97 9.11 -9.96 -8.40
N GLN A 98 9.30 -10.99 -7.59
CA GLN A 98 8.54 -12.23 -7.66
C GLN A 98 8.07 -12.58 -6.26
N ASP A 99 6.76 -12.75 -6.09
CA ASP A 99 6.15 -13.14 -4.80
C ASP A 99 6.56 -12.22 -3.63
N GLY A 100 6.66 -10.92 -3.91
CA GLY A 100 7.04 -9.89 -2.94
C GLY A 100 8.53 -9.79 -2.64
N GLN A 101 9.38 -10.59 -3.32
CA GLN A 101 10.84 -10.52 -3.18
C GLN A 101 11.47 -9.81 -4.36
N PRO A 102 12.50 -8.97 -4.16
CA PRO A 102 13.33 -8.46 -5.23
C PRO A 102 14.03 -9.63 -5.95
N LEU A 103 13.77 -9.75 -7.25
CA LEU A 103 14.47 -10.70 -8.11
C LEU A 103 15.65 -10.06 -8.84
N SER A 104 15.46 -8.83 -9.33
CA SER A 104 16.50 -8.06 -9.99
C SER A 104 16.22 -6.57 -9.84
N ALA A 105 17.27 -5.76 -9.75
CA ALA A 105 17.13 -4.32 -9.77
C ALA A 105 18.33 -3.67 -10.46
N TRP A 106 18.09 -2.53 -11.11
CA TRP A 106 19.17 -1.71 -11.67
C TRP A 106 18.85 -0.22 -11.55
N TYR A 107 19.91 0.58 -11.58
CA TYR A 107 19.82 2.04 -11.70
C TYR A 107 20.62 2.49 -12.90
N ARG A 108 20.01 3.29 -13.79
CA ARG A 108 20.69 3.93 -14.92
C ARG A 108 20.75 5.42 -14.69
N ARG A 109 21.95 5.95 -14.51
CA ARG A 109 22.18 7.37 -14.31
C ARG A 109 22.16 8.11 -15.64
N LYS A 110 21.44 9.23 -15.71
CA LYS A 110 21.28 9.97 -16.98
C LYS A 110 22.54 10.71 -17.41
N LYS A 111 23.29 11.30 -16.46
CA LYS A 111 24.39 12.21 -16.78
C LYS A 111 25.50 11.59 -17.64
N ASP A 112 25.71 10.27 -17.50
CA ASP A 112 26.77 9.53 -18.18
C ASP A 112 26.33 8.17 -18.69
N GLY A 113 25.03 7.86 -18.63
CA GLY A 113 24.47 6.60 -19.12
C GLY A 113 24.88 5.36 -18.33
N ARG A 114 25.65 5.49 -17.25
CA ARG A 114 26.14 4.34 -16.49
C ARG A 114 24.99 3.60 -15.83
N GLU A 115 25.02 2.29 -15.96
CA GLU A 115 24.11 1.37 -15.30
C GLU A 115 24.81 0.71 -14.10
N PHE A 116 24.05 0.53 -13.03
CA PHE A 116 24.48 -0.06 -11.78
C PHE A 116 23.53 -1.21 -11.49
N GLN A 117 24.04 -2.43 -11.46
CA GLN A 117 23.30 -3.58 -10.98
C GLN A 117 23.13 -3.46 -9.47
N LEU A 118 21.92 -3.74 -8.99
CA LEU A 118 21.54 -3.58 -7.60
C LEU A 118 21.10 -4.93 -7.04
N GLU A 119 21.79 -5.39 -6.01
CA GLU A 119 21.45 -6.64 -5.32
C GLU A 119 20.75 -6.32 -4.00
N SER A 120 19.70 -7.09 -3.71
CA SER A 120 19.03 -7.02 -2.42
C SER A 120 19.96 -7.53 -1.33
N LYS A 121 19.97 -6.82 -0.21
CA LYS A 121 20.51 -7.35 1.04
C LYS A 121 19.37 -7.95 1.86
N ASP A 122 19.74 -8.83 2.79
CA ASP A 122 18.82 -9.35 3.80
C ASP A 122 18.09 -8.20 4.50
N LEU A 123 16.79 -8.42 4.71
CA LEU A 123 15.90 -7.45 5.33
C LEU A 123 16.36 -7.22 6.77
N ALA A 124 16.57 -5.96 7.14
CA ALA A 124 16.56 -5.61 8.55
C ALA A 124 15.11 -5.73 9.05
N ASP A 125 14.92 -6.43 10.17
CA ASP A 125 13.61 -6.52 10.82
C ASP A 125 13.03 -5.13 11.14
N SER A 126 11.70 -5.03 11.06
CA SER A 126 10.93 -4.04 11.84
C SER A 126 11.18 -2.56 11.51
N GLU A 127 11.33 -2.20 10.24
CA GLU A 127 11.33 -0.78 9.85
C GLU A 127 9.95 -0.25 9.43
N MET A 128 9.73 1.06 9.63
CA MET A 128 8.56 1.75 9.09
C MET A 128 8.57 1.71 7.56
N ASP A 129 7.45 1.30 6.97
CA ASP A 129 7.20 1.55 5.56
C ASP A 129 6.81 3.03 5.37
N LYS A 130 7.06 3.56 4.16
CA LYS A 130 6.91 4.98 3.86
C LYS A 130 6.43 5.23 2.44
N TYR A 131 5.55 6.23 2.28
CA TYR A 131 5.15 6.76 0.98
C TYR A 131 5.47 8.25 0.88
N LEU A 132 5.91 8.69 -0.30
CA LEU A 132 6.08 10.11 -0.63
C LEU A 132 4.96 10.58 -1.55
N LEU A 133 3.91 11.19 -1.00
CA LEU A 133 2.76 11.69 -1.76
C LEU A 133 2.59 13.18 -1.59
N HIS A 134 2.45 13.90 -2.69
CA HIS A 134 2.21 15.36 -2.71
C HIS A 134 3.21 16.17 -1.86
N GLY A 135 4.46 15.69 -1.79
CA GLY A 135 5.54 16.27 -0.98
C GLY A 135 5.51 15.91 0.51
N ALA A 136 4.51 15.14 0.98
CA ALA A 136 4.43 14.62 2.33
C ALA A 136 5.04 13.22 2.43
N LEU A 137 5.87 13.00 3.44
CA LEU A 137 6.41 11.69 3.80
C LEU A 137 5.49 11.03 4.84
N ILE A 138 4.78 10.01 4.41
CA ILE A 138 3.82 9.23 5.21
C ILE A 138 4.55 7.99 5.70
N SER A 139 4.61 7.74 7.01
CA SER A 139 5.34 6.62 7.61
C SER A 139 4.41 5.84 8.54
N PHE A 140 4.43 4.52 8.47
CA PHE A 140 3.59 3.64 9.27
C PHE A 140 4.27 2.29 9.53
N TYR A 141 3.71 1.48 10.43
CA TYR A 141 4.19 0.12 10.71
C TYR A 141 3.19 -0.95 10.27
N HIS A 142 3.72 -2.11 9.92
CA HIS A 142 2.94 -3.25 9.46
C HIS A 142 2.36 -4.10 10.58
N THR A 143 3.02 -4.25 11.74
CA THR A 143 2.70 -5.37 12.66
C THR A 143 2.59 -5.03 14.15
N TYR A 144 3.11 -3.90 14.66
CA TYR A 144 3.21 -3.70 16.12
C TYR A 144 2.96 -2.28 16.64
N ASN A 145 2.96 -1.26 15.79
CA ASN A 145 2.75 0.13 16.22
C ASN A 145 1.66 0.80 15.36
N ASP A 146 0.64 1.35 16.01
CA ASP A 146 -0.54 1.95 15.40
C ASP A 146 -0.36 3.40 14.91
N GLN A 147 0.83 3.95 15.14
CA GLN A 147 1.13 5.33 14.78
C GLN A 147 1.27 5.51 13.26
N LEU A 148 0.48 6.44 12.72
CA LEU A 148 0.68 7.06 11.43
C LEU A 148 1.39 8.40 11.61
N ILE A 149 2.50 8.58 10.91
CA ILE A 149 3.27 9.83 10.91
C ILE A 149 3.21 10.44 9.52
N ILE A 150 2.80 11.71 9.41
CA ILE A 150 2.85 12.47 8.16
C ILE A 150 3.75 13.68 8.35
N SER A 151 4.88 13.71 7.65
CA SER A 151 5.83 14.82 7.65
C SER A 151 5.66 15.64 6.37
N TYR A 152 5.27 16.90 6.51
CA TYR A 152 5.07 17.83 5.40
C TYR A 152 6.30 18.70 5.17
N PRO A 153 6.43 19.33 3.98
CA PRO A 153 7.46 20.33 3.74
C PRO A 153 7.42 21.45 4.81
N GLY A 154 8.60 21.94 5.21
CA GLY A 154 8.73 22.98 6.23
C GLY A 154 8.68 22.47 7.68
N ASN A 155 9.09 21.21 7.91
CA ASN A 155 9.22 20.59 9.25
C ASN A 155 7.91 20.45 10.05
N LYS A 156 6.74 20.60 9.42
CA LYS A 156 5.47 20.30 10.08
C LYS A 156 5.24 18.79 10.08
N LYS A 157 5.00 18.22 11.25
CA LYS A 157 4.69 16.80 11.45
C LYS A 157 3.32 16.65 12.09
N GLU A 158 2.54 15.71 11.59
CA GLU A 158 1.27 15.29 12.16
C GLU A 158 1.38 13.81 12.54
N THR A 159 0.85 13.47 13.71
CA THR A 159 0.80 12.09 14.22
C THR A 159 -0.67 11.74 14.42
N MET A 160 -1.08 10.58 13.95
CA MET A 160 -2.45 10.08 14.04
C MET A 160 -2.41 8.62 14.48
N GLN A 161 -3.46 8.15 15.15
CA GLN A 161 -3.60 6.73 15.48
C GLN A 161 -4.43 6.02 14.41
N LEU A 162 -3.90 4.89 13.95
CA LEU A 162 -4.61 3.91 13.15
C LEU A 162 -5.29 2.90 14.10
N PRO A 163 -6.21 2.07 13.59
CA PRO A 163 -6.74 0.95 14.36
C PRO A 163 -5.61 0.04 14.89
N ASP A 164 -5.77 -0.41 16.13
CA ASP A 164 -4.82 -1.27 16.83
C ASP A 164 -4.81 -2.70 16.28
N PHE A 165 -3.80 -3.48 16.64
CA PHE A 165 -3.54 -4.82 16.12
C PHE A 165 -4.23 -5.91 16.93
N ASP A 166 -5.57 -5.92 16.86
CA ASP A 166 -6.40 -6.81 17.68
C ASP A 166 -6.48 -8.27 17.17
N HIS A 167 -6.00 -8.54 15.96
CA HIS A 167 -6.01 -9.87 15.34
C HIS A 167 -4.68 -10.62 15.62
N PRO A 168 -4.69 -11.94 15.87
CA PRO A 168 -3.48 -12.73 16.20
C PRO A 168 -2.43 -12.80 15.09
N ASP A 169 -2.83 -12.54 13.85
CA ASP A 169 -1.92 -12.32 12.72
C ASP A 169 -2.13 -10.90 12.17
N PRO A 170 -1.60 -9.88 12.85
CA PRO A 170 -1.85 -8.49 12.50
C PRO A 170 -0.93 -8.07 11.36
N LEU A 171 -1.48 -7.92 10.16
CA LEU A 171 -0.74 -7.35 9.03
C LEU A 171 -1.47 -6.12 8.49
N ARG A 172 -0.97 -4.93 8.80
CA ARG A 172 -1.42 -3.67 8.20
C ARG A 172 -0.96 -3.58 6.76
N ARG A 173 -1.83 -3.06 5.90
CA ARG A 173 -1.52 -2.76 4.49
C ARG A 173 -1.78 -1.29 4.22
N GLY A 174 -0.78 -0.60 3.66
CA GLY A 174 -0.95 0.73 3.09
C GLY A 174 -1.35 0.62 1.62
N THR A 175 -2.24 1.51 1.17
CA THR A 175 -2.70 1.58 -0.22
C THR A 175 -2.80 3.01 -0.70
N ILE A 176 -2.54 3.21 -2.00
CA ILE A 176 -2.60 4.52 -2.65
C ILE A 176 -3.60 4.45 -3.81
N ALA A 177 -4.62 5.30 -3.75
CA ALA A 177 -5.64 5.44 -4.78
C ALA A 177 -6.32 6.81 -4.65
N ASP A 178 -6.98 7.27 -5.71
CA ASP A 178 -7.87 8.43 -5.66
C ASP A 178 -9.23 7.94 -5.12
N TYR A 179 -9.44 8.04 -3.80
CA TYR A 179 -10.59 7.45 -3.13
C TYR A 179 -11.85 8.31 -3.28
N ASN A 180 -11.71 9.62 -3.38
CA ASN A 180 -12.82 10.57 -3.54
C ASN A 180 -13.04 11.07 -4.99
N PHE A 181 -12.26 10.57 -5.95
CA PHE A 181 -12.38 10.85 -7.38
C PHE A 181 -12.08 12.31 -7.75
N ASP A 182 -11.20 12.98 -7.01
CA ASP A 182 -10.84 14.38 -7.24
C ASP A 182 -9.55 14.57 -8.09
N GLY A 183 -8.93 13.46 -8.51
CA GLY A 183 -7.72 13.44 -9.30
C GLY A 183 -6.42 13.47 -8.49
N TYR A 184 -6.49 13.52 -7.16
CA TYR A 184 -5.33 13.43 -6.28
C TYR A 184 -5.24 12.05 -5.64
N ASP A 185 -4.02 11.50 -5.58
CA ASP A 185 -3.78 10.24 -4.88
C ASP A 185 -3.92 10.44 -3.36
N ASP A 186 -4.79 9.63 -2.75
CA ASP A 186 -4.99 9.55 -1.31
C ASP A 186 -4.23 8.35 -0.72
N VAL A 187 -4.31 8.16 0.60
CA VAL A 187 -3.76 6.98 1.27
C VAL A 187 -4.81 6.30 2.15
N ALA A 188 -4.81 4.97 2.17
CA ALA A 188 -5.58 4.21 3.14
C ALA A 188 -4.74 3.12 3.79
N PHE A 189 -5.08 2.81 5.03
CA PHE A 189 -4.48 1.76 5.82
C PHE A 189 -5.54 0.77 6.23
N SER A 190 -5.24 -0.51 6.13
CA SER A 190 -6.17 -1.55 6.57
C SER A 190 -5.51 -2.60 7.43
N ILE A 191 -6.26 -3.21 8.33
CA ILE A 191 -5.89 -4.37 9.14
C ILE A 191 -6.99 -5.44 9.03
N PRO A 192 -6.72 -6.74 9.27
CA PRO A 192 -7.78 -7.73 9.42
C PRO A 192 -8.77 -7.34 10.53
N ASP A 193 -10.03 -7.73 10.41
CA ASP A 193 -10.99 -7.56 11.50
C ASP A 193 -10.57 -8.33 12.76
N ALA A 194 -10.89 -7.78 13.93
CA ALA A 194 -10.52 -8.35 15.22
C ALA A 194 -11.15 -9.74 15.51
N GLY A 195 -12.18 -10.14 14.74
CA GLY A 195 -12.84 -11.42 14.88
C GLY A 195 -12.07 -12.53 14.18
N MET A 196 -12.58 -12.95 13.02
CA MET A 196 -12.02 -14.07 12.26
C MET A 196 -11.02 -13.64 11.18
N GLY A 197 -10.73 -12.34 11.06
CA GLY A 197 -9.85 -11.79 10.03
C GLY A 197 -10.35 -12.02 8.60
N VAL A 198 -11.66 -12.17 8.42
CA VAL A 198 -12.30 -12.52 7.13
C VAL A 198 -12.51 -11.32 6.22
N TYR A 199 -12.50 -10.11 6.76
CA TYR A 199 -12.42 -8.86 5.99
C TYR A 199 -11.39 -7.93 6.64
N ARG A 200 -11.12 -6.80 5.98
CA ARG A 200 -10.17 -5.80 6.48
C ARG A 200 -10.90 -4.50 6.80
N ILE A 201 -10.57 -3.88 7.92
CA ILE A 201 -11.09 -2.58 8.34
C ILE A 201 -10.17 -1.49 7.79
N PHE A 202 -10.72 -0.41 7.23
CA PHE A 202 -9.98 0.65 6.55
C PHE A 202 -10.03 1.98 7.30
N SER A 203 -8.89 2.68 7.34
CA SER A 203 -8.78 4.11 7.62
C SER A 203 -8.26 4.83 6.39
N ILE A 204 -9.07 5.71 5.81
CA ILE A 204 -8.76 6.46 4.59
C ILE A 204 -8.41 7.90 4.96
N PHE A 205 -7.38 8.46 4.33
CA PHE A 205 -6.93 9.83 4.50
C PHE A 205 -6.90 10.51 3.13
N LEU A 206 -7.80 11.47 2.93
CA LEU A 206 -7.95 12.21 1.68
C LEU A 206 -6.98 13.39 1.63
N TYR A 207 -6.33 13.60 0.51
CA TYR A 207 -5.48 14.77 0.29
C TYR A 207 -6.33 15.99 -0.06
N ASP A 208 -6.22 17.05 0.74
CA ASP A 208 -6.80 18.35 0.43
C ASP A 208 -5.75 19.19 -0.32
N PRO A 209 -5.89 19.44 -1.63
CA PRO A 209 -4.91 20.18 -2.42
C PRO A 209 -4.86 21.68 -2.06
N THR A 210 -5.93 22.22 -1.49
CA THR A 210 -5.98 23.62 -1.05
C THR A 210 -5.18 23.79 0.24
N ALA A 211 -5.42 22.93 1.22
CA ALA A 211 -4.67 22.93 2.48
C ALA A 211 -3.27 22.30 2.35
N LYS A 212 -3.03 21.52 1.29
CA LYS A 212 -1.87 20.64 1.08
C LYS A 212 -1.67 19.68 2.26
N ARG A 213 -2.75 19.08 2.75
CA ARG A 213 -2.77 18.23 3.96
C ARG A 213 -3.69 17.02 3.76
N PHE A 214 -3.32 15.91 4.38
CA PHE A 214 -4.19 14.75 4.47
C PHE A 214 -5.20 14.93 5.61
N LYS A 215 -6.45 14.53 5.38
CA LYS A 215 -7.53 14.55 6.36
C LYS A 215 -8.17 13.18 6.43
N LYS A 216 -8.35 12.63 7.64
CA LYS A 216 -9.05 11.36 7.82
C LYS A 216 -10.48 11.49 7.29
N LEU A 217 -10.89 10.57 6.42
CA LEU A 217 -12.27 10.45 5.97
C LEU A 217 -13.14 10.04 7.15
N ALA A 218 -14.24 10.77 7.36
CA ALA A 218 -15.23 10.39 8.34
C ALA A 218 -15.92 9.09 7.91
N GLU A 219 -16.10 8.18 8.85
CA GLU A 219 -16.81 6.94 8.58
C GLU A 219 -18.28 7.20 8.21
N PRO A 220 -18.87 6.37 7.33
CA PRO A 220 -20.29 6.47 7.02
C PRO A 220 -21.11 6.17 8.28
N ASN A 221 -22.14 6.99 8.53
CA ASN A 221 -23.05 6.83 9.67
C ASN A 221 -24.53 6.87 9.22
N ASP A 222 -24.81 6.31 8.04
CA ASP A 222 -26.18 6.19 7.54
C ASP A 222 -26.82 4.93 8.13
N SER A 223 -28.00 5.06 8.74
CA SER A 223 -28.69 3.94 9.40
C SER A 223 -29.13 2.83 8.44
N ARG A 224 -29.06 3.04 7.13
CA ARG A 224 -29.35 2.04 6.09
C ARG A 224 -28.13 1.23 5.68
N ALA A 225 -26.92 1.68 6.05
CA ALA A 225 -25.70 0.93 5.82
C ALA A 225 -25.71 -0.36 6.66
N ASN A 226 -25.23 -1.46 6.08
CA ASN A 226 -25.13 -2.73 6.79
C ASN A 226 -23.75 -2.95 7.40
N CYS A 227 -22.73 -2.25 6.91
CA CYS A 227 -21.38 -2.30 7.44
C CYS A 227 -21.19 -1.25 8.53
N SER A 228 -20.64 -1.72 9.65
CA SER A 228 -20.11 -0.84 10.71
C SER A 228 -18.78 -0.26 10.23
N GLY A 229 -18.83 0.86 9.52
CA GLY A 229 -17.67 1.57 9.00
C GLY A 229 -17.20 1.11 7.60
N LEU A 230 -15.91 1.32 7.34
CA LEU A 230 -15.28 1.02 6.05
C LEU A 230 -14.53 -0.31 6.11
N CYS A 231 -15.01 -1.30 5.37
CA CYS A 231 -14.51 -2.68 5.34
C CYS A 231 -14.27 -3.10 3.89
N ASP A 232 -13.19 -3.85 3.60
CA ASP A 232 -12.81 -4.33 2.26
C ASP A 232 -13.09 -3.31 1.15
N VAL A 233 -12.56 -2.10 1.34
CA VAL A 233 -12.89 -0.96 0.49
C VAL A 233 -12.43 -1.21 -0.94
N THR A 234 -13.34 -0.96 -1.88
CA THR A 234 -13.05 -0.96 -3.32
C THR A 234 -13.63 0.31 -3.96
N ILE A 235 -13.06 0.70 -5.09
CA ILE A 235 -13.48 1.89 -5.85
C ILE A 235 -13.90 1.50 -7.27
N ASP A 236 -14.99 2.09 -7.74
CA ASP A 236 -15.39 2.10 -9.14
C ASP A 236 -15.17 3.51 -9.69
N SER A 237 -13.97 3.74 -10.24
CA SER A 237 -13.58 5.04 -10.79
C SER A 237 -14.44 5.48 -11.98
N LYS A 238 -15.06 4.54 -12.71
CA LYS A 238 -15.91 4.87 -13.86
C LYS A 238 -17.23 5.47 -13.40
N ASN A 239 -17.81 4.89 -12.36
CA ASN A 239 -19.10 5.33 -11.83
C ASN A 239 -18.98 6.25 -10.62
N THR A 240 -17.76 6.58 -10.17
CA THR A 240 -17.43 7.38 -8.98
C THR A 240 -18.11 6.87 -7.71
N LEU A 241 -17.95 5.57 -7.47
CA LEU A 241 -18.51 4.87 -6.32
C LEU A 241 -17.40 4.32 -5.42
N LEU A 242 -17.59 4.47 -4.11
CA LEU A 242 -16.81 3.78 -3.10
C LEU A 242 -17.69 2.68 -2.49
N MET A 243 -17.16 1.46 -2.43
CA MET A 243 -17.86 0.31 -1.88
C MET A 243 -17.16 -0.18 -0.61
N SER A 244 -17.96 -0.57 0.37
CA SER A 244 -17.53 -1.20 1.62
C SER A 244 -18.18 -2.58 1.71
N ALA A 245 -17.40 -3.63 1.89
CA ALA A 245 -17.89 -4.99 2.04
C ALA A 245 -17.52 -5.55 3.42
N CYS A 246 -18.50 -6.11 4.12
CA CYS A 246 -18.34 -6.60 5.47
C CYS A 246 -19.18 -7.86 5.68
N ARG A 247 -18.89 -8.56 6.77
CA ARG A 247 -19.66 -9.73 7.18
C ARG A 247 -20.44 -9.45 8.47
N GLY A 248 -21.77 -9.54 8.38
CA GLY A 248 -22.68 -9.54 9.51
C GLY A 248 -23.24 -10.95 9.73
N ALA A 249 -22.90 -11.59 10.85
CA ALA A 249 -23.19 -12.99 11.12
C ALA A 249 -22.74 -13.90 9.95
N ALA A 250 -23.65 -14.69 9.37
CA ALA A 250 -23.35 -15.55 8.21
C ALA A 250 -23.57 -14.86 6.85
N THR A 251 -23.85 -13.56 6.83
CA THR A 251 -24.19 -12.83 5.59
C THR A 251 -23.11 -11.81 5.24
N TRP A 252 -22.74 -11.79 3.96
CA TRP A 252 -21.91 -10.73 3.38
C TRP A 252 -22.78 -9.60 2.87
N TRP A 253 -22.39 -8.38 3.20
CA TRP A 253 -23.03 -7.16 2.75
C TRP A 253 -22.04 -6.32 1.96
N LYS A 254 -22.56 -5.56 1.00
CA LYS A 254 -21.84 -4.54 0.27
C LYS A 254 -22.64 -3.26 0.28
N ASP A 255 -22.10 -2.26 0.95
CA ASP A 255 -22.60 -0.89 0.95
C ASP A 255 -21.90 -0.10 -0.16
N THR A 256 -22.66 0.76 -0.84
CA THR A 256 -22.17 1.60 -1.93
C THR A 256 -22.42 3.06 -1.58
N TYR A 257 -21.42 3.90 -1.80
CA TYR A 257 -21.42 5.31 -1.44
C TYR A 257 -20.99 6.18 -2.62
N ARG A 258 -21.45 7.43 -2.61
CA ARG A 258 -20.94 8.53 -3.43
C ARG A 258 -20.36 9.63 -2.56
N PHE A 259 -19.41 10.39 -3.09
CA PHE A 259 -18.93 11.59 -2.42
C PHE A 259 -19.81 12.80 -2.73
N SER A 260 -20.14 13.57 -1.69
CA SER A 260 -20.70 14.91 -1.81
C SER A 260 -19.59 15.96 -2.00
N LYS A 261 -19.96 17.22 -2.32
CA LYS A 261 -19.04 18.36 -2.50
C LYS A 261 -18.16 18.72 -1.29
N GLY A 262 -18.30 18.05 -0.14
CA GLY A 262 -17.49 18.26 1.06
C GLY A 262 -16.76 17.00 1.53
N ASN A 263 -16.45 16.07 0.62
CA ASN A 263 -15.81 14.78 0.93
C ASN A 263 -16.58 13.94 1.97
N LYS A 264 -17.91 14.09 2.04
CA LYS A 264 -18.77 13.22 2.86
C LYS A 264 -19.33 12.09 2.02
N LEU A 265 -19.28 10.88 2.54
CA LEU A 265 -19.92 9.70 1.96
C LEU A 265 -21.44 9.80 2.12
N ILE A 266 -22.15 9.66 1.01
CA ILE A 266 -23.60 9.58 0.93
C ILE A 266 -23.94 8.15 0.52
N TRP A 267 -24.72 7.46 1.36
CA TRP A 267 -25.18 6.11 1.09
C TRP A 267 -26.05 6.08 -0.18
N VAL A 268 -25.80 5.09 -1.04
CA VAL A 268 -26.55 4.84 -2.27
C VAL A 268 -27.39 3.58 -2.13
N SER A 269 -26.79 2.47 -1.69
CA SER A 269 -27.45 1.18 -1.59
C SER A 269 -26.67 0.22 -0.69
N SER A 270 -27.38 -0.78 -0.17
CA SER A 270 -26.79 -1.95 0.46
C SER A 270 -27.30 -3.21 -0.22
N THR A 271 -26.41 -4.15 -0.51
CA THR A 271 -26.75 -5.41 -1.18
C THR A 271 -26.18 -6.59 -0.44
N LYS A 272 -26.99 -7.62 -0.23
CA LYS A 272 -26.51 -8.93 0.22
C LYS A 272 -25.67 -9.54 -0.90
N GLN A 273 -24.49 -10.06 -0.57
CA GLN A 273 -23.71 -10.87 -1.51
C GLN A 273 -24.14 -12.33 -1.35
N GLU A 274 -24.34 -13.03 -2.47
CA GLU A 274 -24.62 -14.46 -2.52
C GLU A 274 -23.35 -15.30 -2.37
#